data_AF-A0A644X4V6-F1
#
_entry.id   AF-A0A644X4V6-F1
#
_cell.length_a   1.000
_cell.length_b   1.000
_cell.length_c   1.000
_cell.angle_alpha   90.00
_cell.angle_beta   90.00
_cell.angle_gamma   90.00
#
_symmetry.space_group_name_H-M   'P 1'
#
loop_
_entity.id
_entity.type
_entity.pdbx_description
1 polymer ?
#
loop_
_entity_poly.entity_id
_entity_poly.type
_entity_poly.pdbx_seq_one_letter_code
_entity_poly.pdbx_strand_id
1 'polypeptide(L)'
;MLADLGRETLRILGRKICGILLSGGDTAAMFFEGSGTASLAPGEEIQPLMMGGRILDGEFAGLAAVTKGGLIGEEDGIYRAVQWLRKERN
;
A
#
# COMPACT_ATOMS: atom_id res chain seq x y z
N MET A 1 -4.93 14.75 4.82
CA MET A 1 -3.63 15.43 4.57
C MET A 1 -2.57 14.48 4.00
N LEU A 2 -2.10 13.45 4.74
CA LEU A 2 -1.07 12.53 4.21
C LEU A 2 -1.63 11.53 3.18
N ALA A 3 -2.79 10.94 3.46
CA ALA A 3 -3.47 10.05 2.52
C ALA A 3 -3.76 10.76 1.18
N ASP A 4 -4.27 12.00 1.23
CA ASP A 4 -4.56 12.81 0.05
C ASP A 4 -3.30 13.11 -0.77
N LEU A 5 -2.21 13.50 -0.10
CA LEU A 5 -0.93 13.73 -0.77
C LEU A 5 -0.40 12.45 -1.43
N GLY A 6 -0.55 11.30 -0.76
CA GLY A 6 -0.18 9.99 -1.31
C GLY A 6 -0.97 9.67 -2.58
N ARG A 7 -2.30 9.86 -2.56
CA ARG A 7 -3.18 9.65 -3.72
C ARG A 7 -2.81 10.57 -4.87
N GLU A 8 -2.63 11.86 -4.60
CA GLU A 8 -2.28 12.84 -5.64
C GLU A 8 -0.90 12.56 -6.24
N THR A 9 0.06 12.13 -5.42
CA THR A 9 1.39 11.71 -5.89
C THR A 9 1.29 10.47 -6.79
N LEU A 10 0.48 9.47 -6.42
CA LEU A 10 0.23 8.29 -7.25
C LEU A 10 -0.45 8.66 -8.57
N ARG A 11 -1.41 9.60 -8.54
CA ARG A 11 -2.10 10.10 -9.74
C ARG A 11 -1.13 10.79 -10.70
N ILE A 12 -0.23 11.63 -10.19
CA ILE A 12 0.76 12.35 -11.00
C ILE A 12 1.85 11.42 -11.56
N LEU A 13 2.37 10.50 -10.73
CA LEU A 13 3.48 9.64 -11.14
C LEU A 13 3.02 8.39 -11.91
N GLY A 14 1.77 7.97 -11.71
CA GLY A 14 1.15 6.84 -12.39
C GLY A 14 2.02 5.58 -12.35
N ARG A 15 2.26 5.00 -13.53
CA ARG A 15 3.01 3.73 -13.69
C ARG A 15 4.50 3.81 -13.30
N LYS A 16 5.02 4.98 -12.94
CA LYS A 16 6.39 5.11 -12.42
C LYS A 16 6.52 4.54 -10.99
N ILE A 17 5.41 4.44 -10.26
CA ILE A 17 5.35 3.86 -8.92
C ILE A 17 5.03 2.37 -9.00
N CYS A 18 5.75 1.57 -8.20
CA CYS A 18 5.56 0.10 -8.15
C CYS A 18 4.39 -0.32 -7.24
N GLY A 19 4.02 0.54 -6.28
CA GLY A 19 2.93 0.32 -5.36
C GLY A 19 3.03 1.26 -4.17
N ILE A 20 2.21 1.03 -3.16
CA ILE A 20 2.12 1.88 -1.96
C ILE A 20 2.32 1.06 -0.68
N LEU A 21 3.00 1.67 0.30
CA LEU A 21 3.06 1.18 1.67
C LEU A 21 2.26 2.14 2.57
N LEU A 22 1.29 1.60 3.29
CA LEU A 22 0.43 2.33 4.23
C LEU A 22 0.73 1.85 5.65
N SER A 23 1.19 2.77 6.50
CA SER A 23 1.52 2.50 7.90
C SER A 23 0.57 3.26 8.83
N GLY A 24 -0.17 2.50 9.66
CA GLY A 24 -1.22 3.03 10.52
C GLY A 24 -2.61 2.85 9.91
N GLY A 25 -3.57 2.46 10.74
CA GLY A 25 -4.95 2.18 10.33
C GLY A 25 -5.63 3.41 9.73
N ASP A 26 -5.53 4.57 10.38
CA ASP A 26 -6.16 5.80 9.91
C ASP A 26 -5.67 6.24 8.53
N THR A 27 -4.35 6.17 8.30
CA THR A 27 -3.76 6.49 6.99
C THR A 27 -4.26 5.53 5.92
N ALA A 28 -4.34 4.23 6.23
CA ALA A 28 -4.83 3.23 5.28
C ALA A 28 -6.32 3.43 4.98
N ALA A 29 -7.15 3.59 6.01
CA ALA A 29 -8.59 3.83 5.89
C ALA A 29 -8.89 5.08 5.05
N MET A 30 -8.29 6.22 5.40
CA MET A 30 -8.47 7.46 4.64
C MET A 30 -7.97 7.36 3.19
N PHE A 31 -6.89 6.61 2.95
CA PHE A 31 -6.40 6.39 1.59
C PHE A 31 -7.41 5.58 0.77
N PHE A 32 -7.90 4.45 1.30
CA PHE A 32 -8.82 3.58 0.57
C PHE A 32 -10.20 4.19 0.38
N GLU A 33 -10.76 4.84 1.41
CA GLU A 33 -12.02 5.59 1.29
C GLU A 33 -11.90 6.68 0.22
N GLY A 34 -10.80 7.43 0.25
CA GLY A 34 -10.53 8.47 -0.72
C GLY A 34 -10.36 7.96 -2.15
N SER A 35 -9.75 6.79 -2.35
CA SER A 35 -9.55 6.20 -3.67
C SER A 35 -10.75 5.40 -4.19
N GLY A 36 -11.83 5.30 -3.39
CA GLY A 36 -12.97 4.45 -3.72
C GLY A 36 -12.62 2.95 -3.73
N THR A 37 -11.62 2.55 -2.95
CA THR A 37 -11.20 1.15 -2.81
C THR A 37 -11.99 0.49 -1.70
N ALA A 38 -12.72 -0.58 -2.01
CA ALA A 38 -13.47 -1.36 -1.03
C ALA A 38 -12.84 -2.74 -0.78
N SER A 39 -11.97 -3.21 -1.70
CA SER A 39 -11.44 -4.57 -1.63
C SER A 39 -9.94 -4.66 -1.92
N LEU A 40 -9.25 -5.48 -1.14
CA LEU A 40 -7.87 -5.89 -1.35
C LEU A 40 -7.82 -7.40 -1.58
N ALA A 41 -7.06 -7.84 -2.59
CA ALA A 41 -6.63 -9.22 -2.68
C ALA A 41 -5.43 -9.44 -1.75
N PRO A 42 -5.54 -10.28 -0.71
CA PRO A 42 -4.38 -10.63 0.12
C PRO A 42 -3.36 -11.42 -0.71
N GLY A 43 -2.08 -11.13 -0.51
CA GLY A 43 -0.97 -11.80 -1.17
C GLY A 43 -0.09 -12.56 -0.19
N GLU A 44 0.92 -11.87 0.37
CA GLU A 44 1.95 -12.45 1.23
C GLU A 44 2.02 -11.70 2.56
N GLU A 45 2.23 -12.44 3.66
CA GLU A 45 2.64 -11.84 4.93
C GLU A 45 4.16 -11.59 4.91
N ILE A 46 4.55 -10.31 4.78
CA ILE A 46 5.95 -9.90 4.62
C ILE A 46 6.70 -9.98 5.96
N GLN A 47 5.99 -9.65 7.04
CA GLN A 47 6.37 -9.77 8.45
C GLN A 47 5.09 -9.95 9.28
N PRO A 48 5.17 -10.42 10.54
CA PRO A 48 4.00 -10.54 11.40
C PRO A 48 3.15 -9.26 11.40
N LEU A 49 1.87 -9.39 11.01
CA LEU A 49 0.90 -8.28 10.94
C LEU A 49 1.21 -7.21 9.87
N MET A 50 2.07 -7.52 8.89
CA MET A 50 2.35 -6.70 7.71
C MET A 50 2.04 -7.49 6.43
N MET A 51 0.95 -7.12 5.77
CA MET A 51 0.45 -7.84 4.59
C MET A 51 0.73 -7.06 3.30
N GLY A 52 1.29 -7.74 2.32
CA GLY A 52 1.30 -7.35 0.91
C GLY A 52 0.10 -7.92 0.16
N GLY A 53 -0.44 -7.17 -0.78
CA GLY A 53 -1.57 -7.56 -1.62
C GLY A 53 -1.77 -6.62 -2.82
N ARG A 54 -2.97 -6.68 -3.42
CA ARG A 54 -3.35 -5.82 -4.55
C ARG A 54 -4.70 -5.15 -4.34
N ILE A 55 -4.80 -3.91 -4.79
CA ILE A 55 -6.06 -3.18 -4.84
C ILE A 55 -6.93 -3.79 -5.94
N LEU A 56 -8.19 -4.12 -5.65
CA LEU A 56 -9.10 -4.77 -6.61
C LEU A 56 -10.03 -3.79 -7.32
N ASP A 57 -10.29 -2.64 -6.72
CA ASP A 57 -11.27 -1.66 -7.18
C ASP A 57 -10.86 -0.21 -6.88
N GLY A 58 -11.64 0.72 -7.41
CA GLY A 58 -11.39 2.15 -7.29
C GLY A 58 -10.32 2.68 -8.23
N GLU A 59 -9.83 3.89 -7.91
CA GLU A 59 -8.91 4.67 -8.76
C GLU A 59 -7.59 3.94 -9.06
N PHE A 60 -7.12 3.11 -8.11
CA PHE A 60 -5.81 2.45 -8.17
C PHE A 60 -5.91 0.93 -8.32
N ALA A 61 -6.98 0.41 -8.93
CA ALA A 61 -7.13 -1.01 -9.19
C ALA A 61 -5.90 -1.62 -9.89
N GLY A 62 -5.44 -2.77 -9.39
CA GLY A 62 -4.24 -3.49 -9.85
C GLY A 62 -2.93 -3.07 -9.18
N LEU A 63 -2.90 -1.92 -8.48
CA LEU A 63 -1.71 -1.45 -7.77
C LEU A 63 -1.37 -2.37 -6.60
N ALA A 64 -0.09 -2.71 -6.46
CA ALA A 64 0.40 -3.43 -5.29
C ALA A 64 0.34 -2.53 -4.04
N ALA A 65 -0.12 -3.09 -2.93
CA ALA A 65 -0.26 -2.37 -1.67
C ALA A 65 0.31 -3.21 -0.52
N VAL A 66 1.03 -2.56 0.38
CA VAL A 66 1.43 -3.13 1.67
C VAL A 66 0.73 -2.35 2.77
N THR A 67 0.14 -3.05 3.74
CA THR A 67 -0.49 -2.46 4.91
C THR A 67 0.16 -2.97 6.18
N LYS A 68 0.38 -2.08 7.15
CA LYS A 68 0.85 -2.43 8.50
C LYS A 68 0.23 -1.51 9.55
N GLY A 69 0.11 -1.99 10.78
CA GLY A 69 -0.14 -1.11 11.93
C GLY A 69 1.00 -0.11 12.14
N GLY A 70 0.72 1.03 12.78
CA GLY A 70 1.69 2.12 12.93
C GLY A 70 2.99 1.68 13.62
N LEU A 71 2.87 0.83 14.63
CA LEU A 71 3.96 0.29 15.45
C LEU A 71 4.37 -1.15 15.06
N ILE A 72 3.82 -1.67 13.96
CA ILE A 72 4.10 -3.04 13.51
C ILE A 72 5.34 -3.07 12.62
N GLY A 73 6.11 -4.15 12.77
CA GLY A 73 7.31 -4.46 12.00
C GLY A 73 8.60 -4.24 12.79
N GLU A 74 9.65 -4.96 12.38
CA GLU A 74 11.00 -4.77 12.90
C GLU A 74 11.69 -3.58 12.22
N GLU A 75 12.93 -3.27 12.62
CA GLU A 75 13.73 -2.17 12.06
C GLU A 75 13.86 -2.23 10.52
N ASP A 76 13.84 -3.43 9.93
CA ASP A 76 13.92 -3.66 8.49
C ASP A 76 12.56 -3.74 7.78
N GLY A 77 11.44 -3.54 8.48
CA GLY A 77 10.09 -3.76 7.94
C GLY A 77 9.76 -2.94 6.69
N ILE A 78 10.11 -1.65 6.69
CA ILE A 78 9.94 -0.79 5.50
C ILE A 78 10.80 -1.27 4.34
N TYR A 79 12.05 -1.69 4.62
CA TYR A 79 12.94 -2.22 3.60
C TYR A 79 12.36 -3.48 2.94
N ARG A 80 11.85 -4.43 3.74
CA ARG A 80 11.20 -5.64 3.21
C ARG A 80 9.95 -5.32 2.39
N ALA A 81 9.11 -4.40 2.86
CA ALA A 81 7.94 -3.95 2.12
C ALA A 81 8.31 -3.37 0.74
N VAL A 82 9.34 -2.53 0.68
CA VAL A 82 9.82 -1.96 -0.60
C VAL A 82 10.40 -3.04 -1.51
N GLN A 83 11.15 -4.01 -0.97
CA GLN A 83 11.66 -5.14 -1.75
C GLN A 83 10.52 -5.98 -2.34
N TRP A 84 9.47 -6.24 -1.55
CA TRP A 84 8.28 -6.96 -2.01
C TRP A 84 7.56 -6.19 -3.13
N LEU A 85 7.27 -4.90 -2.92
CA LEU A 85 6.63 -4.04 -3.93
C LEU A 85 7.40 -3.99 -5.26
N ARG A 86 8.73 -4.01 -5.20
CA ARG A 86 9.58 -4.06 -6.42
C ARG A 86 9.43 -5.38 -7.16
N LYS A 87 9.32 -6.51 -6.46
CA LYS A 87 9.13 -7.83 -7.07
C LYS A 87 7.76 -7.96 -7.75
N GLU A 88 6.72 -7.40 -7.13
CA GLU A 88 5.34 -7.43 -7.64
C GLU A 88 5.07 -6.56 -8.88
N ARG A 89 6.04 -5.73 -9.29
CA ARG A 89 5.92 -4.89 -10.49
C ARG A 89 6.15 -5.66 -11.80
N ASN A 90 6.62 -6.91 -11.73
CA ASN A 90 6.91 -7.73 -12.90
C ASN A 90 5.64 -8.12 -13.67
#